data_AF-A0A6H1ZCH1-F1
#
_entry.id   AF-A0A6H1ZCH1-F1
#
_cell.length_a   1.000
_cell.length_b   1.000
_cell.length_c   1.000
_cell.angle_alpha   90.00
_cell.angle_beta   90.00
_cell.angle_gamma   90.00
#
_symmetry.space_group_name_H-M   'P 1'
#
loop_
_entity.id
_entity.type
_entity.pdbx_description
1 polymer ?
#
loop_
_entity_poly.entity_id
_entity_poly.type
_entity_poly.pdbx_seq_one_letter_code
_entity_poly.pdbx_strand_id
1 'polypeptide(L)'
;MFKVFDIEFGHEFRYFKGSSGGGGGAGVVDYPAYMKTWHGEALDNSGVDTFTTSLTAVMDAALGNSPWIGQVPYDPDVDLTAMIGSVGTLQTLVTLLSTGTTLDTLISDILNPIRIDDVVTEYAADLDVRLLAEVLPRFERGMQDINAVVSSAFVIGRALIEENQDRQVAKFSADLHHKAASDDALKVIALKLEYQRIASQTLAEIYRIKIVAKKEENESLMKIDESDAKWDLEVFAYGGNLLASIGGGTVGPTGSKEPSTAQSVIGGAMSGAVAGAMIAGASEGAIAGPWGMAAGAVLGAASGLL
;
A
#
# COMPACT_ATOMS: atom_id res chain seq x y z
N MET A 1 36.67 -28.49 125.96
CA MET A 1 38.01 -27.88 125.79
C MET A 1 38.04 -27.26 124.39
N PHE A 2 38.21 -25.94 124.29
CA PHE A 2 38.30 -25.09 123.06
C PHE A 2 37.07 -25.09 122.13
N LYS A 3 36.20 -24.06 122.01
CA LYS A 3 36.30 -22.59 121.86
C LYS A 3 36.71 -22.15 120.44
N VAL A 4 35.82 -21.33 119.84
CA VAL A 4 35.98 -20.35 118.72
C VAL A 4 36.22 -20.97 117.32
N PHE A 5 35.65 -20.54 116.19
CA PHE A 5 35.16 -19.22 115.72
C PHE A 5 34.00 -19.37 114.71
N ASP A 6 33.09 -18.39 114.74
CA ASP A 6 32.14 -18.06 113.68
C ASP A 6 32.85 -17.74 112.36
N ILE A 7 32.31 -18.24 111.25
CA ILE A 7 32.57 -17.71 109.92
C ILE A 7 31.21 -17.49 109.27
N GLU A 8 30.77 -16.23 109.24
CA GLU A 8 29.69 -15.77 108.36
C GLU A 8 30.19 -15.76 106.91
N PHE A 9 29.67 -16.66 106.08
CA PHE A 9 29.65 -16.49 104.63
C PHE A 9 28.24 -16.08 104.20
N GLY A 10 28.07 -14.81 103.88
CA GLY A 10 26.86 -14.28 103.27
C GLY A 10 26.64 -14.90 101.89
N HIS A 11 25.71 -15.86 101.82
CA HIS A 11 25.16 -16.36 100.57
C HIS A 11 23.81 -15.67 100.31
N GLU A 12 23.80 -14.63 99.46
CA GLU A 12 22.57 -14.21 98.77
C GLU A 12 22.20 -15.29 97.73
N PHE A 13 21.49 -16.33 98.15
CA PHE A 13 20.74 -17.18 97.24
C PHE A 13 19.50 -16.43 96.75
N ARG A 14 19.64 -15.66 95.67
CA ARG A 14 18.47 -15.21 94.89
C ARG A 14 17.88 -16.42 94.19
N TYR A 15 16.83 -16.99 94.80
CA TYR A 15 15.88 -17.86 94.11
C TYR A 15 15.20 -17.06 92.99
N PHE A 16 15.78 -17.08 91.79
CA PHE A 16 15.02 -16.75 90.58
C PHE A 16 14.00 -17.87 90.38
N LYS A 17 12.81 -17.64 90.93
CA LYS A 17 11.61 -18.39 90.57
C LYS A 17 11.36 -18.10 89.09
N GLY A 18 11.88 -18.97 88.23
CA GLY A 18 11.59 -18.97 86.81
C GLY A 18 10.10 -19.19 86.62
N SER A 19 9.35 -18.09 86.59
CA SER A 19 7.97 -18.08 86.15
C SER A 19 7.99 -18.41 84.66
N SER A 20 7.70 -19.67 84.34
CA SER A 20 7.32 -20.11 83.01
C SER A 20 6.02 -19.38 82.62
N GLY A 21 6.17 -18.14 82.15
CA GLY A 21 5.11 -17.40 81.49
C GLY A 21 4.87 -18.05 80.13
N GLY A 22 3.99 -19.04 80.11
CA GLY A 22 3.32 -19.47 78.88
C GLY A 22 2.47 -18.33 78.37
N GLY A 23 3.10 -17.41 77.63
CA GLY A 23 2.44 -16.36 76.87
C GLY A 23 1.76 -16.95 75.65
N GLY A 24 0.72 -17.75 75.87
CA GLY A 24 -0.30 -18.09 74.88
C GLY A 24 -1.16 -16.86 74.59
N GLY A 25 -0.54 -15.80 74.11
CA GLY A 25 -1.20 -14.68 73.48
C GLY A 25 -0.82 -14.74 72.01
N ALA A 26 -1.33 -15.74 71.29
CA ALA A 26 -1.46 -15.63 69.85
C ALA A 26 -2.44 -14.48 69.61
N GLY A 27 -1.92 -13.26 69.72
CA GLY A 27 -2.63 -12.05 69.35
C GLY A 27 -3.06 -12.29 67.93
N VAL A 28 -4.38 -12.32 67.72
CA VAL A 28 -4.92 -12.27 66.38
C VAL A 28 -4.22 -11.08 65.73
N VAL A 29 -3.41 -11.34 64.70
CA VAL A 29 -2.83 -10.28 63.90
C VAL A 29 -4.00 -9.66 63.16
N ASP A 30 -4.58 -8.64 63.78
CA ASP A 30 -5.75 -7.95 63.29
C ASP A 30 -5.30 -6.75 62.45
N TYR A 31 -6.03 -6.47 61.39
CA TYR A 31 -5.74 -5.33 60.53
C TYR A 31 -6.15 -4.02 61.24
N PRO A 32 -5.46 -2.89 60.96
CA PRO A 32 -5.87 -1.59 61.45
C PRO A 32 -7.33 -1.28 61.12
N ALA A 33 -8.05 -0.63 62.05
CA ALA A 33 -9.49 -0.37 61.94
C ALA A 33 -9.87 0.33 60.62
N TYR A 34 -9.07 1.29 60.15
CA TYR A 34 -9.32 1.99 58.89
C TYR A 34 -9.31 1.08 57.65
N MET A 35 -8.47 0.04 57.62
CA MET A 35 -8.43 -0.91 56.49
C MET A 35 -9.68 -1.79 56.44
N LYS A 36 -10.17 -2.18 57.61
CA LYS A 36 -11.40 -2.98 57.76
C LYS A 36 -12.64 -2.16 57.43
N THR A 37 -12.70 -0.92 57.90
CA THR A 37 -13.78 0.03 57.55
C THR A 37 -13.83 0.26 56.04
N TRP A 38 -12.69 0.54 55.41
CA TRP A 38 -12.63 0.77 53.96
C TRP A 38 -13.03 -0.46 53.13
N HIS A 39 -12.57 -1.67 53.48
CA HIS A 39 -12.99 -2.89 52.77
C HIS A 39 -14.45 -3.25 53.02
N GLY A 40 -14.96 -2.98 54.23
CA GLY A 40 -16.37 -3.16 54.56
C GLY A 40 -17.26 -2.22 53.75
N GLU A 41 -16.89 -0.94 53.66
CA GLU A 41 -17.57 0.07 52.83
C GLU A 41 -17.47 -0.25 51.33
N ALA A 42 -16.33 -0.78 50.85
CA ALA A 42 -16.16 -1.17 49.45
C ALA A 42 -17.04 -2.38 49.04
N LEU A 43 -17.40 -3.25 49.98
CA LEU A 43 -18.23 -4.44 49.78
C LEU A 43 -19.70 -4.24 50.17
N ASP A 44 -20.06 -3.07 50.70
CA ASP A 44 -21.44 -2.80 51.13
C ASP A 44 -22.36 -2.65 49.91
N ASN A 45 -23.43 -3.45 49.86
CA ASN A 45 -24.45 -3.42 48.82
C ASN A 45 -25.84 -3.08 49.41
N SER A 46 -25.87 -2.37 50.54
CA SER A 46 -27.10 -2.03 51.26
C SER A 46 -27.80 -0.75 50.76
N GLY A 47 -27.26 -0.09 49.74
CA GLY A 47 -27.91 1.04 49.05
C GLY A 47 -27.73 2.40 49.73
N VAL A 48 -26.85 2.50 50.74
CA VAL A 48 -26.45 3.76 51.40
C VAL A 48 -24.95 3.96 51.17
N ASP A 49 -24.55 4.01 49.89
CA ASP A 49 -23.14 4.04 49.49
C ASP A 49 -22.54 5.45 49.61
N THR A 50 -21.39 5.58 50.31
CA THR A 50 -20.40 6.67 50.17
C THR A 50 -19.01 6.04 50.28
N PHE A 51 -17.94 6.36 49.54
CA PHE A 51 -17.65 7.36 48.53
C PHE A 51 -17.76 6.82 47.09
N THR A 52 -18.82 7.25 46.41
CA THR A 52 -19.07 7.33 44.95
C THR A 52 -19.37 6.10 44.11
N THR A 53 -19.09 4.86 44.52
CA THR A 53 -19.79 3.61 44.07
C THR A 53 -19.16 2.43 44.80
N SER A 54 -19.93 1.55 45.44
CA SER A 54 -19.40 0.29 45.98
C SER A 54 -18.72 -0.54 44.88
N LEU A 55 -17.71 -1.34 45.23
CA LEU A 55 -17.02 -2.21 44.27
C LEU A 55 -18.02 -3.12 43.56
N THR A 56 -19.00 -3.63 44.29
CA THR A 56 -20.10 -4.45 43.77
C THR A 56 -20.93 -3.67 42.75
N ALA A 57 -21.28 -2.42 43.02
CA ALA A 57 -22.03 -1.60 42.05
C ALA A 57 -21.22 -1.31 40.76
N VAL A 58 -19.91 -1.07 40.87
CA VAL A 58 -19.03 -0.86 39.70
C VAL A 58 -18.89 -2.16 38.90
N MET A 59 -18.71 -3.30 39.58
CA MET A 59 -18.59 -4.61 38.93
C MET A 59 -19.90 -5.02 38.26
N ASP A 60 -21.03 -4.91 38.94
CA ASP A 60 -22.36 -5.24 38.38
C ASP A 60 -22.71 -4.33 37.19
N ALA A 61 -22.27 -3.06 37.21
CA ALA A 61 -22.43 -2.17 36.07
C ALA A 61 -21.49 -2.50 34.89
N ALA A 62 -20.33 -3.09 35.16
CA ALA A 62 -19.35 -3.46 34.14
C ALA A 62 -19.60 -4.85 33.53
N LEU A 63 -20.12 -5.80 34.32
CA LEU A 63 -20.41 -7.16 33.89
C LEU A 63 -21.46 -7.16 32.77
N GLY A 64 -21.15 -7.86 31.68
CA GLY A 64 -21.99 -7.88 30.48
C GLY A 64 -22.03 -6.57 29.67
N ASN A 65 -21.40 -5.49 30.14
CA ASN A 65 -21.23 -4.21 29.44
C ASN A 65 -19.78 -4.05 28.95
N SER A 66 -19.33 -5.02 28.15
CA SER A 66 -17.98 -4.98 27.59
C SER A 66 -17.82 -3.82 26.59
N PRO A 67 -16.70 -3.06 26.66
CA PRO A 67 -16.41 -1.96 25.74
C PRO A 67 -16.09 -2.44 24.31
N TRP A 68 -15.93 -3.76 24.14
CA TRP A 68 -15.63 -4.41 22.87
C TRP A 68 -16.89 -4.74 22.06
N ILE A 69 -18.06 -4.77 22.71
CA ILE A 69 -19.36 -4.97 22.06
C ILE A 69 -19.61 -3.80 21.08
N GLY A 70 -19.74 -4.13 19.80
CA GLY A 70 -19.99 -3.16 18.74
C GLY A 70 -18.74 -2.46 18.20
N GLN A 71 -17.54 -2.82 18.66
CA GLN A 71 -16.32 -2.43 17.97
C GLN A 71 -16.23 -3.17 16.63
N VAL A 72 -16.07 -2.43 15.56
CA VAL A 72 -15.89 -2.98 14.21
C VAL A 72 -14.48 -2.62 13.76
N PRO A 73 -13.64 -3.60 13.38
CA PRO A 73 -12.33 -3.30 12.85
C PRO A 73 -12.43 -2.63 11.48
N TYR A 74 -11.32 -2.06 11.03
CA TYR A 74 -11.23 -1.48 9.70
C TYR A 74 -11.50 -2.56 8.63
N ASP A 75 -12.49 -2.32 7.78
CA ASP A 75 -12.78 -3.15 6.61
C ASP A 75 -12.02 -2.61 5.38
N PRO A 76 -11.05 -3.38 4.85
CA PRO A 76 -10.28 -2.95 3.70
C PRO A 76 -11.03 -3.09 2.35
N ASP A 77 -12.21 -3.70 2.31
CA ASP A 77 -12.87 -4.05 1.03
C ASP A 77 -13.19 -2.84 0.16
N VAL A 78 -13.56 -1.70 0.77
CA VAL A 78 -13.84 -0.46 0.02
C VAL A 78 -12.60 0.03 -0.71
N ASP A 79 -11.47 0.12 0.00
CA ASP A 79 -10.21 0.62 -0.56
C ASP A 79 -9.60 -0.36 -1.57
N LEU A 80 -9.68 -1.67 -1.28
CA LEU A 80 -9.25 -2.71 -2.22
C LEU A 80 -10.09 -2.71 -3.50
N THR A 81 -11.41 -2.48 -3.40
CA THR A 81 -12.30 -2.35 -4.55
C THR A 81 -11.96 -1.10 -5.37
N ALA A 82 -11.66 0.03 -4.71
CA ALA A 82 -11.22 1.25 -5.37
C ALA A 82 -9.89 1.06 -6.12
N MET A 83 -8.92 0.34 -5.53
CA MET A 83 -7.65 0.02 -6.20
C MET A 83 -7.82 -0.90 -7.41
N ILE A 84 -8.67 -1.92 -7.32
CA ILE A 84 -8.97 -2.78 -8.47
C ILE A 84 -9.68 -1.96 -9.56
N GLY A 85 -10.60 -1.07 -9.16
CA GLY A 85 -11.30 -0.15 -10.06
C GLY A 85 -10.35 0.79 -10.81
N SER A 86 -9.33 1.34 -10.15
CA SER A 86 -8.36 2.24 -10.79
C SER A 86 -7.52 1.53 -11.87
N VAL A 87 -7.16 0.26 -11.67
CA VAL A 87 -6.54 -0.58 -12.70
C VAL A 87 -7.51 -0.80 -13.87
N GLY A 88 -8.79 -1.05 -13.58
CA GLY A 88 -9.83 -1.17 -14.60
C GLY A 88 -10.01 0.11 -15.43
N THR A 89 -9.96 1.28 -14.79
CA THR A 89 -10.00 2.58 -15.48
C THR A 89 -8.77 2.78 -16.35
N LEU A 90 -7.58 2.42 -15.86
CA LEU A 90 -6.34 2.48 -16.65
C LEU A 90 -6.43 1.57 -17.89
N GLN A 91 -6.97 0.37 -17.71
CA GLN A 91 -7.19 -0.58 -18.80
C GLN A 91 -8.21 -0.05 -19.80
N THR A 92 -9.28 0.59 -19.32
CA THR A 92 -10.28 1.26 -20.16
C THR A 92 -9.68 2.45 -20.90
N LEU A 93 -8.80 3.24 -20.29
CA LEU A 93 -8.08 4.33 -20.96
C LEU A 93 -7.15 3.80 -22.05
N VAL A 94 -6.45 2.69 -21.81
CA VAL A 94 -5.64 2.03 -22.85
C VAL A 94 -6.53 1.47 -23.96
N THR A 95 -7.66 0.87 -23.61
CA THR A 95 -8.66 0.46 -24.59
C THR A 95 -9.19 1.65 -25.37
N LEU A 96 -9.48 2.79 -24.73
CA LEU A 96 -10.00 3.99 -25.37
C LEU A 96 -8.96 4.67 -26.28
N LEU A 97 -7.71 4.75 -25.84
CA LEU A 97 -6.57 5.14 -26.68
C LEU A 97 -6.45 4.22 -27.91
N SER A 98 -6.94 2.98 -27.78
CA SER A 98 -7.05 1.99 -28.84
C SER A 98 -8.42 1.88 -29.52
N THR A 99 -9.41 2.73 -29.21
CA THR A 99 -10.78 2.62 -29.81
C THR A 99 -10.98 3.46 -31.07
N GLY A 100 -9.99 4.26 -31.48
CA GLY A 100 -9.94 4.85 -32.83
C GLY A 100 -9.20 3.96 -33.84
N THR A 101 -8.24 3.20 -33.34
CA THR A 101 -7.53 2.10 -33.99
C THR A 101 -7.07 1.24 -32.83
N THR A 102 -7.47 -0.04 -32.75
CA THR A 102 -6.83 -0.98 -31.82
C THR A 102 -5.33 -0.83 -31.95
N LEU A 103 -4.55 -0.96 -30.87
CA LEU A 103 -3.10 -0.91 -30.98
C LEU A 103 -2.61 -1.88 -32.07
N ASP A 104 -3.35 -2.97 -32.29
CA ASP A 104 -3.14 -3.92 -33.38
C ASP A 104 -3.47 -3.36 -34.77
N THR A 105 -4.51 -2.53 -34.95
CA THR A 105 -4.71 -1.74 -36.19
C THR A 105 -3.74 -0.58 -36.33
N LEU A 106 -3.25 0.02 -35.25
CA LEU A 106 -2.22 1.07 -35.29
C LEU A 106 -0.86 0.45 -35.67
N ILE A 107 -0.56 -0.72 -35.11
CA ILE A 107 0.54 -1.59 -35.54
C ILE A 107 0.32 -2.01 -36.99
N SER A 108 -0.89 -2.43 -37.39
CA SER A 108 -1.21 -2.80 -38.77
C SER A 108 -1.12 -1.62 -39.74
N ASP A 109 -1.43 -0.40 -39.32
CA ASP A 109 -1.38 0.83 -40.12
C ASP A 109 0.06 1.36 -40.24
N ILE A 110 0.85 1.25 -39.17
CA ILE A 110 2.29 1.54 -39.18
C ILE A 110 3.04 0.49 -40.02
N LEU A 111 2.65 -0.78 -39.90
CA LEU A 111 3.17 -1.89 -40.69
C LEU A 111 2.53 -2.00 -42.07
N ASN A 112 1.60 -1.12 -42.43
CA ASN A 112 0.86 -1.26 -43.67
C ASN A 112 1.81 -0.99 -44.85
N PRO A 113 2.14 -2.01 -45.66
CA PRO A 113 3.04 -1.84 -46.80
C PRO A 113 2.51 -0.79 -47.79
N ILE A 114 1.18 -0.60 -47.85
CA ILE A 114 0.53 0.37 -48.73
C ILE A 114 1.05 1.80 -48.52
N ARG A 115 1.28 2.23 -47.27
CA ARG A 115 1.79 3.59 -47.00
C ARG A 115 3.24 3.76 -47.45
N ILE A 116 4.02 2.69 -47.37
CA ILE A 116 5.42 2.69 -47.84
C ILE A 116 5.41 2.74 -49.37
N ASP A 117 4.55 1.96 -50.01
CA ASP A 117 4.38 1.92 -51.46
C ASP A 117 3.88 3.26 -52.01
N ASP A 118 2.98 3.96 -51.31
CA ASP A 118 2.52 5.30 -51.67
C ASP A 118 3.67 6.32 -51.67
N VAL A 119 4.49 6.33 -50.61
CA VAL A 119 5.66 7.23 -50.50
C VAL A 119 6.73 6.89 -51.53
N VAL A 120 6.95 5.60 -51.82
CA VAL A 120 7.86 5.16 -52.89
C VAL A 120 7.34 5.60 -54.27
N THR A 121 6.03 5.51 -54.49
CA THR A 121 5.37 5.95 -55.73
C THR A 121 5.49 7.46 -55.92
N GLU A 122 5.24 8.24 -54.87
CA GLU A 122 5.40 9.70 -54.91
C GLU A 122 6.87 10.10 -55.17
N TYR A 123 7.83 9.43 -54.52
CA TYR A 123 9.26 9.65 -54.76
C TYR A 123 9.70 9.29 -56.19
N ALA A 124 9.18 8.18 -56.74
CA ALA A 124 9.42 7.79 -58.13
C ALA A 124 8.86 8.83 -59.10
N ALA A 125 7.67 9.37 -58.82
CA ALA A 125 7.05 10.42 -59.63
C ALA A 125 7.85 11.74 -59.61
N ASP A 126 8.38 12.17 -58.46
CA ASP A 126 9.25 13.35 -58.37
C ASP A 126 10.55 13.16 -59.16
N LEU A 127 11.16 11.98 -59.06
CA LEU A 127 12.35 11.65 -59.85
C LEU A 127 12.07 11.64 -61.36
N ASP A 128 10.92 11.11 -61.79
CA ASP A 128 10.50 11.11 -63.20
C ASP A 128 10.33 12.55 -63.72
N VAL A 129 9.69 13.41 -62.93
CA VAL A 129 9.52 14.83 -63.28
C VAL A 129 10.88 15.50 -63.45
N ARG A 130 11.83 15.25 -62.54
CA ARG A 130 13.20 15.79 -62.64
C ARG A 130 13.99 15.21 -63.81
N LEU A 131 13.85 13.91 -64.08
CA LEU A 131 14.47 13.24 -65.21
C LEU A 131 14.03 13.89 -66.53
N LEU A 132 12.73 14.03 -66.72
CA LEU A 132 12.14 14.53 -67.96
C LEU A 132 12.30 16.05 -68.14
N ALA A 133 12.19 16.83 -67.06
CA ALA A 133 12.24 18.29 -67.14
C ALA A 133 13.68 18.86 -67.14
N GLU A 134 14.63 18.18 -66.49
CA GLU A 134 15.98 18.73 -66.29
C GLU A 134 17.09 17.84 -66.86
N VAL A 135 17.15 16.57 -66.46
CA VAL A 135 18.33 15.72 -66.71
C VAL A 135 18.43 15.30 -68.17
N LEU A 136 17.36 14.73 -68.73
CA LEU A 136 17.32 14.30 -70.12
C LEU A 136 17.50 15.48 -71.09
N PRO A 137 16.80 16.62 -70.95
CA PRO A 137 17.01 17.76 -71.85
C PRO A 137 18.44 18.31 -71.82
N ARG A 138 19.11 18.31 -70.66
CA ARG A 138 20.51 18.74 -70.54
C ARG A 138 21.46 17.75 -71.22
N PHE A 139 21.25 16.45 -71.03
CA PHE A 139 22.02 15.40 -71.69
C PHE A 139 21.84 15.45 -73.21
N GLU A 140 20.60 15.58 -73.68
CA GLU A 140 20.25 15.64 -75.10
C GLU A 140 20.85 16.87 -75.78
N ARG A 141 20.78 18.06 -75.16
CA ARG A 141 21.48 19.26 -75.68
C ARG A 141 22.99 19.06 -75.75
N GLY A 142 23.60 18.51 -74.70
CA GLY A 142 25.03 18.24 -74.69
C GLY A 142 25.47 17.30 -75.82
N MET A 143 24.65 16.28 -76.13
CA MET A 143 24.89 15.37 -77.24
C MET A 143 24.61 15.99 -78.62
N GLN A 144 23.66 16.92 -78.71
CA GLN A 144 23.41 17.72 -79.91
C GLN A 144 24.58 18.63 -80.24
N ASP A 145 25.15 19.31 -79.24
CA ASP A 145 26.28 20.25 -79.42
C ASP A 145 27.52 19.56 -80.00
N ILE A 146 27.74 18.28 -79.68
CA ILE A 146 28.86 17.47 -80.22
C ILE A 146 28.45 16.63 -81.45
N ASN A 147 27.22 16.78 -81.94
CA ASN A 147 26.66 16.04 -83.07
C ASN A 147 26.70 14.50 -82.91
N ALA A 148 26.62 14.00 -81.67
CA ALA A 148 26.69 12.57 -81.34
C ALA A 148 25.30 11.90 -81.21
N VAL A 149 24.23 12.57 -81.63
CA VAL A 149 22.82 12.14 -81.47
C VAL A 149 22.50 10.82 -82.20
N VAL A 150 23.24 10.49 -83.26
CA VAL A 150 23.07 9.25 -84.05
C VAL A 150 24.08 8.17 -83.64
N SER A 151 24.68 8.28 -82.46
CA SER A 151 25.64 7.30 -81.95
C SER A 151 25.00 6.34 -80.96
N SER A 152 25.57 5.14 -80.84
CA SER A 152 25.20 4.19 -79.77
C SER A 152 25.43 4.77 -78.37
N ALA A 153 26.39 5.70 -78.23
CA ALA A 153 26.68 6.38 -76.96
C ALA A 153 25.50 7.23 -76.47
N PHE A 154 24.67 7.77 -77.36
CA PHE A 154 23.45 8.49 -77.00
C PHE A 154 22.43 7.55 -76.33
N VAL A 155 22.14 6.41 -76.96
CA VAL A 155 21.17 5.43 -76.45
C VAL A 155 21.66 4.80 -75.14
N ILE A 156 22.95 4.46 -75.05
CA ILE A 156 23.57 3.92 -73.84
C ILE A 156 23.56 4.94 -72.71
N GLY A 157 23.89 6.21 -73.00
CA GLY A 157 23.87 7.28 -72.00
C GLY A 157 22.46 7.52 -71.44
N ARG A 158 21.44 7.50 -72.29
CA ARG A 158 20.04 7.62 -71.84
C ARG A 158 19.63 6.45 -70.96
N ALA A 159 19.94 5.23 -71.40
CA ALA A 159 19.65 4.01 -70.63
C ALA A 159 20.36 4.01 -69.26
N LEU A 160 21.60 4.47 -69.17
CA LEU A 160 22.33 4.59 -67.90
C LEU A 160 21.71 5.63 -66.96
N ILE A 161 21.17 6.73 -67.49
CA ILE A 161 20.49 7.74 -66.68
C ILE A 161 19.17 7.17 -66.12
N GLU A 162 18.37 6.52 -66.96
CA GLU A 162 17.12 5.85 -66.56
C GLU A 162 17.41 4.73 -65.53
N GLU A 163 18.43 3.89 -65.74
CA GLU A 163 18.83 2.84 -64.79
C GLU A 163 19.26 3.40 -63.42
N ASN A 164 19.95 4.56 -63.41
CA ASN A 164 20.36 5.20 -62.16
C ASN A 164 19.16 5.72 -61.36
N GLN A 165 18.06 6.09 -62.02
CA GLN A 165 16.83 6.46 -61.33
C GLN A 165 16.17 5.21 -60.73
N ASP A 166 16.02 4.14 -61.50
CA ASP A 166 15.45 2.87 -61.01
C ASP A 166 16.21 2.36 -59.79
N ARG A 167 17.54 2.45 -59.82
CA ARG A 167 18.41 2.07 -58.70
C ARG A 167 18.18 2.95 -57.46
N GLN A 168 17.92 4.25 -57.64
CA GLN A 168 17.61 5.17 -56.54
C GLN A 168 16.26 4.85 -55.90
N VAL A 169 15.23 4.60 -56.72
CA VAL A 169 13.89 4.19 -56.24
C VAL A 169 13.97 2.86 -55.50
N ALA A 170 14.67 1.87 -56.06
CA ALA A 170 14.86 0.57 -55.43
C ALA A 170 15.59 0.67 -54.09
N LYS A 171 16.63 1.50 -54.00
CA LYS A 171 17.36 1.75 -52.75
C LYS A 171 16.48 2.44 -51.71
N PHE A 172 15.74 3.47 -52.10
CA PHE A 172 14.84 4.20 -51.21
C PHE A 172 13.72 3.31 -50.66
N SER A 173 13.11 2.49 -51.53
CA SER A 173 12.13 1.47 -51.15
C SER A 173 12.73 0.48 -50.15
N ALA A 174 13.90 -0.09 -50.43
CA ALA A 174 14.56 -1.03 -49.53
C ALA A 174 14.89 -0.41 -48.15
N ASP A 175 15.37 0.84 -48.12
CA ASP A 175 15.69 1.56 -46.89
C ASP A 175 14.43 1.82 -46.05
N LEU A 176 13.30 2.18 -46.68
CA LEU A 176 12.03 2.38 -46.00
C LEU A 176 11.46 1.08 -45.44
N HIS A 177 11.44 0.01 -46.24
CA HIS A 177 10.96 -1.30 -45.77
C HIS A 177 11.83 -1.84 -44.62
N HIS A 178 13.14 -1.64 -44.67
CA HIS A 178 14.03 -2.05 -43.58
C HIS A 178 13.73 -1.28 -42.29
N LYS A 179 13.57 0.05 -42.36
CA LYS A 179 13.26 0.88 -41.18
C LYS A 179 11.90 0.55 -40.56
N ALA A 180 10.88 0.35 -41.40
CA ALA A 180 9.54 -0.02 -40.94
C ALA A 180 9.53 -1.40 -40.25
N ALA A 181 10.29 -2.36 -40.78
CA ALA A 181 10.37 -3.71 -40.21
C ALA A 181 11.20 -3.80 -38.93
N SER A 182 12.31 -3.05 -38.82
CA SER A 182 13.28 -3.25 -37.73
C SER A 182 12.97 -2.45 -36.47
N ASP A 183 12.52 -1.19 -36.59
CA ASP A 183 12.64 -0.26 -35.47
C ASP A 183 11.31 0.11 -34.84
N ASP A 184 10.33 0.50 -35.65
CA ASP A 184 9.10 1.09 -35.11
C ASP A 184 8.09 0.02 -34.69
N ALA A 185 7.96 -1.05 -35.46
CA ALA A 185 7.10 -2.17 -35.11
C ALA A 185 7.57 -2.88 -33.83
N LEU A 186 8.88 -3.13 -33.71
CA LEU A 186 9.45 -3.76 -32.51
C LEU A 186 9.31 -2.87 -31.28
N LYS A 187 9.49 -1.54 -31.40
CA LYS A 187 9.29 -0.59 -30.29
C LYS A 187 7.84 -0.57 -29.81
N VAL A 188 6.86 -0.54 -30.72
CA VAL A 188 5.44 -0.53 -30.35
C VAL A 188 5.02 -1.85 -29.70
N ILE A 189 5.48 -2.99 -30.24
CA ILE A 189 5.23 -4.30 -29.65
C ILE A 189 5.89 -4.41 -28.26
N ALA A 190 7.13 -3.94 -28.10
CA ALA A 190 7.82 -3.92 -26.82
C ALA A 190 7.09 -3.08 -25.77
N LEU A 191 6.63 -1.88 -26.13
CA LEU A 191 5.83 -1.02 -25.26
C LEU A 191 4.52 -1.70 -24.81
N LYS A 192 3.83 -2.41 -25.71
CA LYS A 192 2.62 -3.18 -25.37
C LYS A 192 2.95 -4.29 -24.36
N LEU A 193 4.03 -5.02 -24.61
CA LEU A 193 4.45 -6.12 -23.75
C LEU A 193 4.87 -5.63 -22.36
N GLU A 194 5.61 -4.52 -22.29
CA GLU A 194 6.00 -3.87 -21.03
C GLU A 194 4.79 -3.39 -20.25
N TYR A 195 3.82 -2.74 -20.92
CA TYR A 195 2.57 -2.33 -20.27
C TYR A 195 1.80 -3.52 -19.70
N GLN A 196 1.61 -4.59 -20.47
CA GLN A 196 0.92 -5.80 -20.00
C GLN A 196 1.63 -6.45 -18.82
N ARG A 197 2.97 -6.43 -18.84
CA ARG A 197 3.79 -6.93 -17.74
C ARG A 197 3.59 -6.10 -16.48
N ILE A 198 3.66 -4.76 -16.58
CA ILE A 198 3.47 -3.86 -15.43
C ILE A 198 2.06 -4.01 -14.85
N ALA A 199 1.02 -4.03 -15.70
CA ALA A 199 -0.36 -4.21 -15.26
C ALA A 199 -0.57 -5.56 -14.54
N SER A 200 0.08 -6.64 -15.03
CA SER A 200 0.01 -7.95 -14.36
C SER A 200 0.74 -7.94 -13.02
N GLN A 201 1.88 -7.24 -12.92
CA GLN A 201 2.64 -7.10 -11.68
C GLN A 201 1.89 -6.28 -10.63
N THR A 202 1.29 -5.16 -11.01
CA THR A 202 0.51 -4.31 -10.09
C THR A 202 -0.75 -5.03 -9.59
N LEU A 203 -1.44 -5.78 -10.45
CA LEU A 203 -2.55 -6.63 -10.00
C LEU A 203 -2.09 -7.69 -8.99
N ALA A 204 -0.95 -8.34 -9.24
CA ALA A 204 -0.39 -9.31 -8.29
C ALA A 204 0.01 -8.66 -6.96
N GLU A 205 0.43 -7.39 -6.95
CA GLU A 205 0.67 -6.62 -5.73
C GLU A 205 -0.62 -6.28 -5.00
N ILE A 206 -1.65 -5.81 -5.70
CA ILE A 206 -2.98 -5.54 -5.14
C ILE A 206 -3.56 -6.79 -4.47
N TYR A 207 -3.46 -7.96 -5.11
CA TYR A 207 -3.93 -9.20 -4.50
C TYR A 207 -3.11 -9.60 -3.26
N ARG A 208 -1.80 -9.37 -3.25
CA ARG A 208 -0.97 -9.58 -2.06
C ARG A 208 -1.37 -8.65 -0.92
N ILE A 209 -1.60 -7.38 -1.21
CA ILE A 209 -2.09 -6.38 -0.23
C ILE A 209 -3.47 -6.81 0.29
N LYS A 210 -4.37 -7.25 -0.58
CA LYS A 210 -5.70 -7.77 -0.21
C LYS A 210 -5.61 -8.92 0.79
N ILE A 211 -4.73 -9.89 0.53
CA ILE A 211 -4.55 -11.04 1.42
C ILE A 211 -4.04 -10.58 2.79
N VAL A 212 -3.05 -9.68 2.83
CA VAL A 212 -2.51 -9.15 4.09
C VAL A 212 -3.57 -8.34 4.85
N ALA A 213 -4.27 -7.44 4.18
CA ALA A 213 -5.30 -6.60 4.80
C ALA A 213 -6.47 -7.43 5.36
N LYS A 214 -6.94 -8.45 4.64
CA LYS A 214 -7.98 -9.37 5.15
C LYS A 214 -7.48 -10.26 6.29
N LYS A 215 -6.19 -10.60 6.30
CA LYS A 215 -5.59 -11.29 7.44
C LYS A 215 -5.56 -10.38 8.67
N GLU A 216 -5.17 -9.11 8.51
CA GLU A 216 -5.13 -8.12 9.59
C GLU A 216 -6.53 -7.82 10.15
N GLU A 217 -7.54 -7.68 9.28
CA GLU A 217 -8.95 -7.55 9.69
C GLU A 217 -9.39 -8.74 10.56
N ASN A 218 -9.14 -9.97 10.10
CA ASN A 218 -9.49 -11.18 10.85
C ASN A 218 -8.73 -11.28 12.17
N GLU A 219 -7.43 -10.97 12.19
CA GLU A 219 -6.66 -10.93 13.44
C GLU A 219 -7.19 -9.88 14.42
N SER A 220 -7.67 -8.74 13.91
CA SER A 220 -8.29 -7.72 14.74
C SER A 220 -9.65 -8.15 15.27
N LEU A 221 -10.49 -8.79 14.45
CA LEU A 221 -11.77 -9.37 14.89
C LEU A 221 -11.54 -10.39 16.01
N MET A 222 -10.60 -11.32 15.81
CA MET A 222 -10.28 -12.34 16.82
C MET A 222 -9.80 -11.73 18.13
N LYS A 223 -9.04 -10.63 18.09
CA LYS A 223 -8.59 -9.92 19.30
C LYS A 223 -9.74 -9.21 20.02
N ILE A 224 -10.67 -8.62 19.27
CA ILE A 224 -11.87 -7.98 19.83
C ILE A 224 -12.72 -9.06 20.53
N ASP A 225 -12.99 -10.18 19.85
CA ASP A 225 -13.76 -11.30 20.38
C ASP A 225 -13.10 -11.93 21.62
N GLU A 226 -11.77 -12.12 21.58
CA GLU A 226 -11.00 -12.63 22.73
C GLU A 226 -11.06 -11.67 23.91
N SER A 227 -10.97 -10.37 23.67
CA SER A 227 -11.02 -9.34 24.73
C SER A 227 -12.44 -9.21 25.31
N ASP A 228 -13.47 -9.36 24.47
CA ASP A 228 -14.87 -9.40 24.90
C ASP A 228 -15.13 -10.61 25.79
N ALA A 229 -14.73 -11.81 25.35
CA ALA A 229 -14.90 -13.04 26.12
C ALA A 229 -14.13 -13.04 27.45
N LYS A 230 -13.01 -12.30 27.53
CA LYS A 230 -12.21 -12.16 28.76
C LYS A 230 -12.68 -11.03 29.67
N TRP A 231 -13.49 -10.10 29.18
CA TRP A 231 -13.86 -8.89 29.90
C TRP A 231 -14.38 -9.18 31.31
N ASP A 232 -15.37 -10.07 31.43
CA ASP A 232 -15.96 -10.39 32.73
C ASP A 232 -14.92 -10.98 33.70
N LEU A 233 -14.01 -11.84 33.21
CA LEU A 233 -12.94 -12.42 34.01
C LEU A 233 -11.92 -11.37 34.47
N GLU A 234 -11.66 -10.36 33.64
CA GLU A 234 -10.78 -9.26 33.99
C GLU A 234 -11.41 -8.33 35.02
N VAL A 235 -12.71 -8.03 34.91
CA VAL A 235 -13.47 -7.32 35.93
C VAL A 235 -13.37 -8.05 37.27
N PHE A 236 -13.50 -9.37 37.29
CA PHE A 236 -13.27 -10.18 38.49
C PHE A 236 -11.82 -10.16 38.98
N ALA A 237 -10.82 -10.14 38.09
CA ALA A 237 -9.42 -10.04 38.48
C ALA A 237 -9.11 -8.67 39.12
N TYR A 238 -9.64 -7.58 38.58
CA TYR A 238 -9.53 -6.24 39.18
C TYR A 238 -10.21 -6.17 40.56
N GLY A 239 -11.41 -6.74 40.69
CA GLY A 239 -12.11 -6.85 41.98
C GLY A 239 -11.33 -7.70 42.99
N GLY A 240 -10.81 -8.85 42.57
CA GLY A 240 -9.99 -9.73 43.39
C GLY A 240 -8.70 -9.07 43.87
N ASN A 241 -8.05 -8.27 43.03
CA ASN A 241 -6.86 -7.48 43.41
C ASN A 241 -7.19 -6.41 44.44
N LEU A 242 -8.36 -5.78 44.34
CA LEU A 242 -8.80 -4.81 45.33
C LEU A 242 -9.01 -5.47 46.70
N LEU A 243 -9.63 -6.66 46.72
CA LEU A 243 -9.84 -7.44 47.94
C LEU A 243 -8.55 -8.00 48.54
N ALA A 244 -7.63 -8.44 47.70
CA ALA A 244 -6.35 -8.99 48.12
C ALA A 244 -5.33 -7.90 48.54
N SER A 245 -5.64 -6.61 48.29
CA SER A 245 -4.79 -5.48 48.66
C SER A 245 -4.51 -5.40 50.17
N ILE A 246 -5.44 -5.84 51.03
CA ILE A 246 -5.25 -5.90 52.49
C ILE A 246 -4.17 -6.91 52.90
N GLY A 247 -3.99 -7.98 52.10
CA GLY A 247 -3.00 -9.03 52.32
C GLY A 247 -1.70 -8.83 51.54
N GLY A 248 -1.60 -7.76 50.74
CA GLY A 248 -0.44 -7.50 49.87
C GLY A 248 -0.32 -8.41 48.65
N GLY A 249 -1.35 -9.21 48.34
CA GLY A 249 -1.39 -10.04 47.14
C GLY A 249 -2.03 -9.27 46.00
N THR A 250 -1.30 -8.98 44.93
CA THR A 250 -1.90 -8.47 43.69
C THR A 250 -1.37 -9.28 42.51
N VAL A 251 -2.26 -9.60 41.58
CA VAL A 251 -1.94 -10.24 40.31
C VAL A 251 -2.18 -9.22 39.21
N GLY A 252 -1.16 -8.85 38.45
CA GLY A 252 -1.37 -7.96 37.30
C GLY A 252 -2.35 -8.61 36.31
N PRO A 253 -3.49 -7.99 35.99
CA PRO A 253 -4.37 -8.53 34.96
C PRO A 253 -3.59 -8.60 33.65
N THR A 254 -3.42 -9.81 33.13
CA THR A 254 -2.71 -10.05 31.88
C THR A 254 -3.61 -9.73 30.70
N GLY A 255 -3.53 -8.49 30.22
CA GLY A 255 -3.72 -8.15 28.82
C GLY A 255 -5.15 -7.91 28.33
N SER A 256 -5.67 -6.70 28.58
CA SER A 256 -6.68 -6.03 27.73
C SER A 256 -6.50 -4.52 27.65
N LYS A 257 -5.28 -4.03 27.92
CA LYS A 257 -4.94 -2.65 27.59
C LYS A 257 -4.54 -2.58 26.13
N GLU A 258 -5.53 -2.33 25.30
CA GLU A 258 -5.64 -1.14 24.44
C GLU A 258 -6.60 -1.48 23.29
N PRO A 259 -7.72 -0.76 23.11
CA PRO A 259 -8.23 -0.55 21.77
C PRO A 259 -7.21 0.38 21.13
N SER A 260 -6.10 -0.19 20.64
CA SER A 260 -5.19 0.61 19.86
C SER A 260 -5.98 1.03 18.64
N THR A 261 -6.19 2.34 18.52
CA THR A 261 -6.25 3.00 17.24
C THR A 261 -4.99 2.58 16.49
N ALA A 262 -5.05 1.41 15.86
CA ALA A 262 -4.34 1.12 14.65
C ALA A 262 -4.91 2.11 13.61
N GLN A 263 -4.54 3.38 13.79
CA GLN A 263 -4.39 4.33 12.71
C GLN A 263 -3.43 3.66 11.75
N SER A 264 -4.02 2.87 10.87
CA SER A 264 -3.38 2.29 9.71
C SER A 264 -2.71 3.45 8.98
N VAL A 265 -1.41 3.61 9.20
CA VAL A 265 -0.53 4.51 8.44
C VAL A 265 -0.62 4.16 6.94
N ILE A 266 -1.05 2.94 6.61
CA ILE A 266 -1.40 2.48 5.27
C ILE A 266 -2.66 3.17 4.74
N GLY A 267 -3.68 3.45 5.56
CA GLY A 267 -4.88 4.21 5.17
C GLY A 267 -4.60 5.68 4.83
N GLY A 268 -3.58 6.27 5.47
CA GLY A 268 -3.12 7.64 5.16
C GLY A 268 -2.36 7.74 3.84
N ALA A 269 -1.57 6.72 3.48
CA ALA A 269 -0.84 6.67 2.21
C ALA A 269 -1.74 6.27 1.03
N MET A 270 -2.74 5.41 1.25
CA MET A 270 -3.69 4.98 0.20
C MET A 270 -4.74 6.04 -0.15
N SER A 271 -5.17 6.85 0.82
CA SER A 271 -6.10 7.97 0.57
C SER A 271 -5.52 9.04 -0.37
N GLY A 272 -4.20 9.24 -0.37
CA GLY A 272 -3.51 10.16 -1.28
C GLY A 272 -3.55 9.71 -2.75
N ALA A 273 -3.44 8.40 -3.01
CA ALA A 273 -3.50 7.83 -4.36
C ALA A 273 -4.93 7.82 -4.92
N VAL A 274 -5.93 7.59 -4.06
CA VAL A 274 -7.36 7.58 -4.45
C VAL A 274 -7.90 9.00 -4.65
N ALA A 275 -7.50 9.98 -3.82
CA ALA A 275 -7.88 11.38 -4.01
C ALA A 275 -7.28 11.97 -5.32
N GLY A 276 -6.05 11.59 -5.67
CA GLY A 276 -5.45 11.96 -6.95
C GLY A 276 -6.19 11.38 -8.16
N ALA A 277 -6.71 10.15 -8.06
CA ALA A 277 -7.53 9.52 -9.10
C ALA A 277 -8.94 10.13 -9.20
N MET A 278 -9.52 10.61 -8.09
CA MET A 278 -10.83 11.27 -8.08
C MET A 278 -10.79 12.71 -8.60
N ILE A 279 -9.68 13.45 -8.43
CA ILE A 279 -9.52 14.78 -9.05
C ILE A 279 -9.37 14.67 -10.57
N ALA A 280 -8.83 13.56 -11.08
CA ALA A 280 -8.85 13.26 -12.52
C ALA A 280 -10.24 12.83 -13.03
N GLY A 281 -11.12 12.33 -12.16
CA GLY A 281 -12.49 11.92 -12.48
C GLY A 281 -13.56 13.00 -12.25
N ALA A 282 -13.25 14.08 -11.52
CA ALA A 282 -14.22 15.11 -11.12
C ALA A 282 -14.30 16.32 -12.07
N SER A 283 -13.57 16.36 -13.18
CA SER A 283 -13.79 17.38 -14.23
C SER A 283 -14.84 16.93 -15.26
N GLU A 284 -15.96 16.39 -14.76
CA GLU A 284 -17.21 16.36 -15.51
C GLU A 284 -17.74 17.79 -15.66
N GLY A 285 -17.24 18.51 -16.68
CA GLY A 285 -17.84 19.78 -17.07
C GLY A 285 -16.83 20.80 -17.53
N ALA A 286 -16.64 20.84 -18.85
CA ALA A 286 -15.96 21.88 -19.60
C ALA A 286 -14.45 22.05 -19.33
N ILE A 287 -13.62 21.43 -20.19
CA ILE A 287 -12.91 22.15 -21.26
C ILE A 287 -12.41 21.13 -22.28
N ALA A 288 -12.65 21.50 -23.54
CA ALA A 288 -12.46 20.72 -24.75
C ALA A 288 -10.99 20.33 -25.03
N GLY A 289 -10.82 19.10 -25.53
CA GLY A 289 -9.72 18.73 -26.40
C GLY A 289 -8.69 17.75 -25.79
N PRO A 290 -8.04 16.90 -26.62
CA PRO A 290 -7.06 15.88 -26.20
C PRO A 290 -5.90 16.40 -25.34
N TRP A 291 -5.67 17.71 -25.35
CA TRP A 291 -4.55 18.38 -24.68
C TRP A 291 -4.83 18.75 -23.21
N GLY A 292 -6.10 18.86 -22.79
CA GLY A 292 -6.46 19.21 -21.41
C GLY A 292 -6.23 18.09 -20.41
N MET A 293 -6.34 16.83 -20.84
CA MET A 293 -6.16 15.65 -19.97
C MET A 293 -4.70 15.20 -19.85
N ALA A 294 -3.87 15.46 -20.87
CA ALA A 294 -2.44 15.18 -20.83
C ALA A 294 -1.70 16.04 -19.79
N ALA A 295 -2.14 17.29 -19.57
CA ALA A 295 -1.57 18.17 -18.56
C ALA A 295 -1.85 17.68 -17.11
N GLY A 296 -3.03 17.10 -16.85
CA GLY A 296 -3.37 16.53 -15.55
C GLY A 296 -2.56 15.27 -15.21
N ALA A 297 -2.29 14.43 -16.20
CA ALA A 297 -1.49 13.21 -16.03
C ALA A 297 0.01 13.51 -15.80
N VAL A 298 0.55 14.55 -16.45
CA VAL A 298 1.96 14.96 -16.26
C VAL A 298 2.16 15.69 -14.92
N LEU A 299 1.18 16.48 -14.46
CA LEU A 299 1.24 17.15 -13.15
C LEU A 299 1.07 16.17 -11.99
N GLY A 300 0.23 15.13 -12.12
CA GLY A 300 0.11 14.07 -11.11
C GLY A 300 1.36 13.19 -10.97
N ALA A 301 2.09 12.98 -12.07
CA ALA A 301 3.37 12.26 -12.03
C ALA A 301 4.51 13.09 -11.41
N ALA A 302 4.46 14.43 -11.51
CA ALA A 302 5.45 15.32 -10.91
C ALA A 302 5.25 15.54 -9.40
N SER A 303 4.01 15.50 -8.91
CA SER A 303 3.71 15.64 -7.47
C SER A 303 3.96 14.38 -6.64
N GLY A 304 4.15 13.21 -7.29
CA GLY A 304 4.50 11.95 -6.61
C GLY A 304 6.00 11.71 -6.45
N LEU A 305 6.84 12.65 -6.90
CA LEU A 305 8.31 12.56 -6.89
C LEU A 305 9.00 13.68 -6.06
N LEU A 306 8.22 14.41 -5.26
CA LEU A 306 8.66 15.29 -4.16
C LEU A 306 7.99 14.86 -2.86
#